data_AF-A0A3N1Y6P9-F1
#
_entry.id   AF-A0A3N1Y6P9-F1
#
_cell.length_a   1.000
_cell.length_b   1.000
_cell.length_c   1.000
_cell.angle_alpha   90.00
_cell.angle_beta   90.00
_cell.angle_gamma   90.00
#
_symmetry.space_group_name_H-M   'P 1'
#
loop_
_entity.id
_entity.type
_entity.pdbx_description
1 polymer ?
#
loop_
_entity_poly.entity_id
_entity_poly.type
_entity_poly.pdbx_seq_one_letter_code
_entity_poly.pdbx_strand_id
1 'polypeptide(L)'
;MTREGAARDLIRFALAALVAGTVVLAFLAAAVWLAAAGTAGGYETLVRGALALRRGLDLALLLAAGLALGLGALAAGAAALYASFRVVGPLYRIARNFERLLEAGPVPPVPVRRGDRLRREARLLERASAALEGHAAAVAEEARRAREALARGEDAGPRIEALRELVRRVEV
;
A
#
# COMPACT_ATOMS: atom_id res chain seq x y z
N MET A 1 9.95 3.61 2.24
CA MET A 1 8.95 4.09 3.21
C MET A 1 9.75 4.67 4.37
N THR A 2 9.77 5.98 4.58
CA THR A 2 10.32 6.51 5.84
C THR A 2 9.38 6.04 6.95
N ARG A 3 9.92 5.55 8.08
CA ARG A 3 9.14 5.08 9.24
C ARG A 3 8.04 6.09 9.64
N GLU A 4 8.30 7.36 9.39
CA GLU A 4 7.39 8.49 9.63
C GLU A 4 6.07 8.47 8.86
N GLY A 5 6.02 7.91 7.64
CA GLY A 5 4.79 7.87 6.84
C GLY A 5 3.80 6.84 7.38
N ALA A 6 4.30 5.64 7.70
CA ALA A 6 3.50 4.60 8.32
C ALA A 6 3.04 4.99 9.73
N ALA A 7 3.90 5.66 10.51
CA ALA A 7 3.54 6.19 11.82
C ALA A 7 2.42 7.23 11.73
N ARG A 8 2.47 8.16 10.76
CA ARG A 8 1.40 9.16 10.57
C ARG A 8 0.06 8.55 10.19
N ASP A 9 0.05 7.57 9.32
CA ASP A 9 -1.18 6.90 8.93
C ASP A 9 -1.75 6.08 10.10
N LEU A 10 -0.89 5.39 10.87
CA LEU A 10 -1.31 4.67 12.08
C LEU A 10 -1.89 5.61 13.14
N ILE A 11 -1.27 6.78 13.34
CA ILE A 11 -1.76 7.82 14.27
C ILE A 11 -3.12 8.35 13.84
N ARG A 12 -3.36 8.56 12.54
CA ARG A 12 -4.66 9.01 12.02
C ARG A 12 -5.75 7.96 12.22
N PHE A 13 -5.43 6.69 11.98
CA PHE A 13 -6.36 5.59 12.26
C PHE A 13 -6.65 5.47 13.76
N ALA A 14 -5.64 5.59 14.62
CA ALA A 14 -5.81 5.55 16.07
C ALA A 14 -6.66 6.74 16.57
N LEU A 15 -6.45 7.94 16.04
CA LEU A 15 -7.28 9.12 16.34
C LEU A 15 -8.72 8.92 15.89
N ALA A 16 -8.96 8.40 14.68
CA ALA A 16 -10.30 8.15 14.18
C ALA A 16 -11.03 7.09 15.02
N ALA A 17 -10.35 6.01 15.40
CA ALA A 17 -10.88 4.97 16.28
C ALA A 17 -11.18 5.51 17.69
N LEU A 18 -10.29 6.35 18.22
CA LEU A 18 -10.48 7.01 19.51
C LEU A 18 -11.74 7.89 19.47
N VAL A 19 -11.85 8.79 18.49
CA VAL A 19 -13.01 9.69 18.34
C VAL A 19 -14.31 8.90 18.18
N ALA A 20 -14.33 7.87 17.35
CA ALA A 20 -15.49 7.00 17.19
C ALA A 20 -15.88 6.33 18.52
N GLY A 21 -14.89 5.81 19.27
CA GLY A 21 -15.10 5.23 20.59
C GLY A 21 -15.68 6.25 21.58
N THR A 22 -15.14 7.48 21.61
CA THR A 22 -15.63 8.55 22.50
C THR A 22 -17.08 8.93 22.19
N VAL A 23 -17.46 8.98 20.90
CA VAL A 23 -18.84 9.27 20.48
C VAL A 23 -19.80 8.19 20.96
N VAL A 24 -19.44 6.91 20.82
CA VAL A 24 -20.25 5.78 21.31
C VAL A 24 -20.38 5.84 22.83
N LEU A 25 -19.29 6.10 23.54
CA LEU A 25 -19.29 6.19 25.01
C LEU A 25 -20.16 7.34 25.52
N ALA A 26 -20.06 8.51 24.87
CA ALA A 26 -20.87 9.69 25.20
C ALA A 26 -22.37 9.43 24.95
N PHE A 27 -22.71 8.74 23.86
CA PHE A 27 -24.10 8.35 23.57
C PHE A 27 -24.66 7.39 24.64
N LEU A 28 -23.88 6.37 25.03
CA LEU A 28 -24.26 5.45 26.11
C LEU A 28 -24.42 6.19 27.45
N ALA A 29 -23.49 7.08 27.79
CA ALA A 29 -23.57 7.87 29.02
C ALA A 29 -24.80 8.78 29.02
N ALA A 30 -25.13 9.43 27.90
CA ALA A 30 -26.33 10.24 27.76
C ALA A 30 -27.60 9.40 27.88
N ALA A 31 -27.66 8.23 27.25
CA ALA A 31 -28.80 7.32 27.35
C ALA A 31 -29.02 6.84 28.79
N VAL A 32 -27.95 6.48 29.52
CA VAL A 32 -28.03 6.10 30.93
C VAL A 32 -28.47 7.27 31.80
N TRP A 33 -27.95 8.48 31.57
CA TRP A 33 -28.32 9.67 32.31
C TRP A 33 -29.80 10.05 32.13
N LEU A 34 -30.28 10.05 30.88
CA LEU A 34 -31.69 10.27 30.55
C LEU A 34 -32.61 9.23 31.22
N ALA A 35 -32.18 7.97 31.24
CA ALA A 35 -32.95 6.90 31.85
C ALA A 35 -32.94 6.98 33.39
N ALA A 36 -31.87 7.52 34.00
CA ALA A 36 -31.77 7.73 35.45
C ALA A 36 -32.55 8.95 35.96
N ALA A 37 -32.67 10.02 35.14
CA ALA A 37 -33.28 11.29 35.55
C ALA A 37 -34.78 11.21 35.95
N GLY A 38 -35.47 10.11 35.63
CA GLY A 38 -36.89 9.90 35.96
C GLY A 38 -37.19 9.13 37.26
N THR A 39 -36.20 8.84 38.11
CA THR A 39 -36.32 7.84 39.20
C THR A 39 -36.54 8.41 40.61
N ALA A 40 -37.36 9.45 40.77
CA ALA A 40 -37.73 9.98 42.09
C ALA A 40 -39.09 9.42 42.58
N GLY A 41 -39.08 8.37 43.41
CA GLY A 41 -40.28 7.82 44.07
C GLY A 41 -40.05 6.46 44.75
N GLY A 42 -40.98 6.01 45.60
CA GLY A 42 -40.91 4.78 46.42
C GLY A 42 -40.71 3.42 45.69
N TYR A 43 -40.88 2.30 46.41
CA TYR A 43 -40.48 0.95 45.96
C TYR A 43 -41.11 0.50 44.62
N GLU A 44 -42.36 0.88 44.36
CA GLU A 44 -43.05 0.56 43.10
C GLU A 44 -42.47 1.32 41.90
N THR A 45 -42.07 2.57 42.09
CA THR A 45 -41.34 3.38 41.10
C THR A 45 -39.91 2.91 40.89
N LEU A 46 -39.26 2.30 41.89
CA LEU A 46 -37.96 1.64 41.72
C LEU A 46 -38.06 0.40 40.82
N VAL A 47 -39.08 -0.45 41.01
CA VAL A 47 -39.27 -1.67 40.19
C VAL A 47 -39.70 -1.32 38.76
N ARG A 48 -40.65 -0.38 38.58
CA ARG A 48 -41.05 0.10 37.25
C ARG A 48 -39.90 0.85 36.56
N GLY A 49 -39.15 1.64 37.31
CA GLY A 49 -37.92 2.31 36.87
C GLY A 49 -36.87 1.32 36.40
N ALA A 50 -36.60 0.25 37.15
CA ALA A 50 -35.64 -0.79 36.77
C ALA A 50 -36.04 -1.54 35.48
N LEU A 51 -37.34 -1.80 35.28
CA LEU A 51 -37.87 -2.43 34.05
C LEU A 51 -37.78 -1.49 32.84
N ALA A 52 -38.08 -0.20 33.01
CA ALA A 52 -37.93 0.81 31.96
C ALA A 52 -36.46 1.05 31.61
N LEU A 53 -35.59 1.10 32.64
CA LEU A 53 -34.14 1.22 32.50
C LEU A 53 -33.58 0.04 31.71
N ARG A 54 -33.99 -1.20 32.04
CA ARG A 54 -33.52 -2.41 31.35
C ARG A 54 -33.91 -2.41 29.87
N ARG A 55 -35.17 -2.08 29.53
CA ARG A 55 -35.60 -1.99 28.12
C ARG A 55 -34.89 -0.87 27.36
N GLY A 56 -34.68 0.28 28.01
CA GLY A 56 -33.91 1.38 27.43
C GLY A 56 -32.44 1.00 27.22
N LEU A 57 -31.84 0.25 28.15
CA LEU A 57 -30.48 -0.23 28.08
C LEU A 57 -30.29 -1.23 26.95
N ASP A 58 -31.20 -2.19 26.79
CA ASP A 58 -31.14 -3.21 25.73
C ASP A 58 -31.18 -2.55 24.34
N LEU A 59 -32.09 -1.59 24.14
CA LEU A 59 -32.17 -0.83 22.89
C LEU A 59 -30.92 0.05 22.68
N ALA A 60 -30.44 0.73 23.72
CA ALA A 60 -29.25 1.56 23.65
C ALA A 60 -27.99 0.74 23.33
N LEU A 61 -27.85 -0.44 23.92
CA LEU A 61 -26.76 -1.38 23.64
C LEU A 61 -26.81 -1.91 22.21
N LEU A 62 -28.01 -2.27 21.71
CA LEU A 62 -28.19 -2.69 20.32
C LEU A 62 -27.80 -1.58 19.34
N LEU A 63 -28.24 -0.35 19.59
CA LEU A 63 -27.88 0.81 18.78
C LEU A 63 -26.37 1.11 18.85
N ALA A 64 -25.77 1.05 20.03
CA ALA A 64 -24.34 1.27 20.22
C ALA A 64 -23.51 0.19 19.50
N ALA A 65 -23.90 -1.08 19.62
CA ALA A 65 -23.24 -2.19 18.95
C ALA A 65 -23.38 -2.07 17.42
N GLY A 66 -24.57 -1.73 16.92
CA GLY A 66 -24.81 -1.49 15.49
C GLY A 66 -23.97 -0.32 14.96
N LEU A 67 -23.88 0.78 15.71
CA LEU A 67 -23.06 1.93 15.35
C LEU A 67 -21.57 1.59 15.33
N ALA A 68 -21.08 0.86 16.34
CA ALA A 68 -19.69 0.42 16.42
C ALA A 68 -19.33 -0.52 15.26
N LEU A 69 -20.19 -1.50 14.94
CA LEU A 69 -20.00 -2.40 13.82
C LEU A 69 -20.02 -1.65 12.49
N GLY A 70 -20.98 -0.74 12.29
CA GLY A 70 -21.09 0.07 11.08
C GLY A 70 -19.85 0.93 10.84
N LEU A 71 -19.37 1.62 11.87
CA LEU A 71 -18.14 2.42 11.81
C LEU A 71 -16.91 1.54 11.55
N GLY A 72 -16.84 0.36 12.18
CA GLY A 72 -15.78 -0.62 11.94
C GLY A 72 -15.76 -1.11 10.49
N ALA A 73 -16.91 -1.46 9.93
CA ALA A 73 -17.04 -1.90 8.54
C ALA A 73 -16.64 -0.79 7.55
N LEU A 74 -17.07 0.45 7.80
CA LEU A 74 -16.69 1.59 6.98
C LEU A 74 -15.17 1.85 7.02
N ALA A 75 -14.56 1.81 8.21
CA ALA A 75 -13.12 1.99 8.36
C ALA A 75 -12.33 0.87 7.67
N ALA A 76 -12.75 -0.39 7.84
CA ALA A 76 -12.14 -1.54 7.18
C ALA A 76 -12.27 -1.46 5.65
N GLY A 77 -13.45 -1.09 5.14
CA GLY A 77 -13.69 -0.89 3.72
C GLY A 77 -12.84 0.23 3.14
N ALA A 78 -12.74 1.37 3.83
CA ALA A 78 -11.87 2.47 3.44
C ALA A 78 -10.39 2.08 3.44
N ALA A 79 -9.95 1.31 4.43
CA ALA A 79 -8.58 0.79 4.49
C ALA A 79 -8.29 -0.19 3.34
N ALA A 80 -9.23 -1.08 3.03
CA ALA A 80 -9.12 -2.03 1.91
C ALA A 80 -9.05 -1.30 0.56
N LEU A 81 -9.92 -0.31 0.32
CA LEU A 81 -9.87 0.53 -0.87
C LEU A 81 -8.54 1.28 -0.97
N TYR A 82 -8.12 1.92 0.13
CA TYR A 82 -6.85 2.66 0.18
C TYR A 82 -5.65 1.75 -0.11
N ALA A 83 -5.62 0.55 0.46
CA ALA A 83 -4.57 -0.45 0.22
C ALA A 83 -4.55 -0.90 -1.25
N SER A 84 -5.73 -1.16 -1.84
CA SER A 84 -5.84 -1.52 -3.25
C SER A 84 -5.25 -0.44 -4.16
N PHE A 85 -5.59 0.84 -3.95
CA PHE A 85 -5.03 1.91 -4.79
C PHE A 85 -3.51 2.11 -4.60
N ARG A 86 -3.02 2.00 -3.37
CA ARG A 86 -1.61 2.29 -3.03
C ARG A 86 -0.65 1.13 -3.26
N VAL A 87 -1.16 -0.10 -3.41
CA VAL A 87 -0.35 -1.32 -3.56
C VAL A 87 -0.60 -2.00 -4.90
N VAL A 88 -1.86 -2.23 -5.28
CA VAL A 88 -2.21 -2.96 -6.52
C VAL A 88 -1.86 -2.15 -7.76
N GLY A 89 -2.14 -0.84 -7.75
CA GLY A 89 -1.77 0.05 -8.87
C GLY A 89 -0.26 0.04 -9.18
N PRO A 90 0.62 0.25 -8.18
CA PRO A 90 2.06 0.15 -8.36
C PRO A 90 2.55 -1.24 -8.77
N LEU A 91 1.99 -2.31 -8.18
CA LEU A 91 2.31 -3.68 -8.56
C LEU A 91 2.00 -3.94 -10.03
N TYR A 92 0.82 -3.51 -10.49
CA TYR A 92 0.43 -3.64 -11.88
C TYR A 92 1.40 -2.92 -12.82
N ARG A 93 1.83 -1.69 -12.47
CA ARG A 93 2.82 -0.95 -13.26
C ARG A 93 4.17 -1.66 -13.31
N ILE A 94 4.63 -2.20 -12.20
CA ILE A 94 5.87 -2.97 -12.12
C ILE A 94 5.78 -4.23 -13.00
N ALA A 95 4.69 -4.99 -12.89
CA ALA A 95 4.45 -6.17 -13.72
C ALA A 95 4.44 -5.83 -15.21
N ARG A 96 3.72 -4.76 -15.60
CA ARG A 96 3.68 -4.26 -16.98
C ARG A 96 5.05 -3.83 -17.49
N ASN A 97 5.90 -3.27 -16.63
CA ASN A 97 7.26 -2.90 -17.00
C ASN A 97 8.13 -4.13 -17.27
N PHE A 98 7.97 -5.20 -16.48
CA PHE A 98 8.65 -6.48 -16.75
C PHE A 98 8.16 -7.11 -18.05
N GLU A 99 6.85 -7.17 -18.29
CA GLU A 99 6.29 -7.69 -19.54
C GLU A 99 6.86 -6.95 -20.76
N ARG A 100 6.88 -5.62 -20.71
CA ARG A 100 7.45 -4.79 -21.79
C ARG A 100 8.95 -5.02 -21.99
N LEU A 101 9.69 -5.18 -20.89
CA LEU A 101 11.11 -5.46 -20.94
C LEU A 101 11.39 -6.81 -21.63
N LEU A 102 10.53 -7.80 -21.41
CA LEU A 102 10.65 -9.13 -22.00
C LEU A 102 10.20 -9.16 -23.48
N GLU A 103 9.12 -8.46 -23.82
CA GLU A 103 8.54 -8.48 -25.18
C GLU A 103 9.27 -7.58 -26.17
N ALA A 104 9.54 -6.33 -25.76
CA ALA A 104 10.05 -5.28 -26.65
C ALA A 104 11.52 -4.96 -26.37
N GLY A 105 12.14 -5.63 -25.41
CA GLY A 105 13.46 -5.28 -24.91
C GLY A 105 13.40 -4.01 -24.06
N PRO A 106 14.49 -3.26 -23.96
CA PRO A 106 14.56 -2.15 -23.03
C PRO A 106 13.71 -0.95 -23.47
N VAL A 107 12.66 -0.68 -22.68
CA VAL A 107 11.71 0.42 -22.91
C VAL A 107 11.63 1.25 -21.63
N PRO A 108 11.52 2.59 -21.73
CA PRO A 108 11.39 3.45 -20.57
C PRO A 108 10.24 2.99 -19.66
N PRO A 109 10.51 2.72 -18.37
CA PRO A 109 9.52 2.15 -17.46
C PRO A 109 8.41 3.15 -17.15
N VAL A 110 7.19 2.64 -16.97
CA VAL A 110 6.05 3.43 -16.51
C VAL A 110 6.31 3.88 -15.08
N PRO A 111 6.35 5.20 -14.79
CA PRO A 111 6.70 5.68 -13.47
C PRO A 111 5.59 5.37 -12.46
N VAL A 112 6.03 5.04 -11.25
CA VAL A 112 5.19 4.87 -10.06
C VAL A 112 4.98 6.26 -9.40
N ARG A 113 3.77 6.57 -8.93
CA ARG A 113 3.42 7.93 -8.46
C ARG A 113 4.12 8.26 -7.14
N ARG A 114 4.24 9.57 -6.84
CA ARG A 114 4.73 10.04 -5.54
C ARG A 114 3.73 9.64 -4.45
N GLY A 115 4.15 8.76 -3.54
CA GLY A 115 3.33 8.31 -2.39
C GLY A 115 2.85 6.86 -2.49
N ASP A 116 3.04 6.22 -3.64
CA ASP A 116 2.74 4.80 -3.83
C ASP A 116 3.66 3.92 -2.97
N ARG A 117 3.13 2.79 -2.49
CA ARG A 117 3.97 1.74 -1.92
C ARG A 117 4.73 1.07 -3.07
N LEU A 118 5.89 0.51 -2.79
CA LEU A 118 6.81 -0.09 -3.78
C LEU A 118 7.67 0.86 -4.62
N ARG A 119 7.76 2.15 -4.26
CA ARG A 119 8.62 3.11 -4.97
C ARG A 119 10.11 2.77 -4.91
N ARG A 120 10.58 2.12 -3.84
CA ARG A 120 11.99 1.73 -3.71
C ARG A 120 12.29 0.62 -4.72
N GLU A 121 11.41 -0.36 -4.79
CA GLU A 121 11.45 -1.52 -5.65
C GLU A 121 11.36 -1.08 -7.12
N ALA A 122 10.44 -0.17 -7.45
CA ALA A 122 10.35 0.44 -8.77
C ALA A 122 11.65 1.15 -9.19
N ARG A 123 12.29 1.89 -8.27
CA ARG A 123 13.60 2.52 -8.54
C ARG A 123 14.74 1.52 -8.71
N LEU A 124 14.70 0.40 -7.98
CA LEU A 124 15.68 -0.67 -8.16
C LEU A 124 15.51 -1.31 -9.54
N LEU A 125 14.27 -1.54 -9.95
CA LEU A 125 13.96 -2.02 -11.29
C LEU A 125 14.42 -1.04 -12.37
N GLU A 126 14.10 0.25 -12.24
CA GLU A 126 14.57 1.32 -13.16
C GLU A 126 16.10 1.29 -13.32
N ARG A 127 16.84 1.15 -12.22
CA ARG A 127 18.31 1.08 -12.25
C ARG A 127 18.81 -0.22 -12.89
N ALA A 128 18.16 -1.35 -12.59
CA ALA A 128 18.53 -2.63 -13.17
C ALA A 128 18.28 -2.65 -14.69
N SER A 129 17.14 -2.12 -15.14
CA SER A 129 16.82 -1.96 -16.55
C SER A 129 17.82 -1.04 -17.26
N ALA A 130 18.16 0.11 -16.68
CA ALA A 130 19.15 1.01 -17.24
C ALA A 130 20.56 0.39 -17.30
N ALA A 131 20.94 -0.42 -16.30
CA ALA A 131 22.21 -1.15 -16.31
C ALA A 131 22.23 -2.22 -17.42
N LEU A 132 21.13 -2.95 -17.60
CA LEU A 132 20.96 -3.95 -18.66
C LEU A 132 21.02 -3.30 -20.06
N GLU A 133 20.38 -2.14 -20.22
CA GLU A 133 20.44 -1.31 -21.43
C GLU A 133 21.88 -0.93 -21.78
N GLY A 134 22.60 -0.36 -20.81
CA GLY A 134 23.99 0.03 -20.99
C GLY A 134 24.87 -1.16 -21.35
N HIS A 135 24.63 -2.32 -20.74
CA HIS A 135 25.37 -3.53 -21.05
C HIS A 135 25.07 -4.06 -22.45
N ALA A 136 23.80 -4.15 -22.83
CA ALA A 136 23.39 -4.59 -24.17
C ALA A 136 23.94 -3.67 -25.26
N ALA A 137 23.94 -2.35 -25.04
CA ALA A 137 24.53 -1.38 -25.95
C ALA A 137 26.05 -1.56 -26.08
N ALA A 138 26.76 -1.81 -24.98
CA ALA A 138 28.21 -2.07 -25.01
C ALA A 138 28.55 -3.34 -25.80
N VAL A 139 27.79 -4.42 -25.60
CA VAL A 139 27.96 -5.68 -26.34
C VAL A 139 27.67 -5.47 -27.83
N ALA A 140 26.58 -4.77 -28.17
CA ALA A 140 26.22 -4.50 -29.55
C ALA A 140 27.29 -3.65 -30.27
N GLU A 141 27.86 -2.65 -29.58
CA GLU A 141 28.90 -1.79 -30.13
C GLU A 141 30.22 -2.54 -30.35
N GLU A 142 30.68 -3.35 -29.40
CA GLU A 142 31.90 -4.15 -29.62
C GLU A 142 31.67 -5.25 -30.67
N ALA A 143 30.47 -5.82 -30.76
CA ALA A 143 30.12 -6.77 -31.83
C ALA A 143 30.11 -6.10 -33.21
N ARG A 144 29.69 -4.83 -33.29
CA ARG A 144 29.73 -4.04 -34.52
C ARG A 144 31.17 -3.75 -34.92
N ARG A 145 32.01 -3.29 -33.98
CA ARG A 145 33.45 -3.02 -34.22
C ARG A 145 34.22 -4.26 -34.65
N ALA A 146 33.95 -5.41 -34.04
CA ALA A 146 34.56 -6.69 -34.45
C ALA A 146 34.18 -7.05 -35.89
N ARG A 147 32.91 -6.87 -36.29
CA ARG A 147 32.45 -7.10 -37.66
C ARG A 147 33.10 -6.14 -38.67
N GLU A 148 33.23 -4.86 -38.32
CA GLU A 148 33.88 -3.85 -39.16
C GLU A 148 35.39 -4.13 -39.34
N ALA A 149 36.08 -4.58 -38.29
CA ALA A 149 37.49 -4.99 -38.37
C ALA A 149 37.67 -6.20 -39.31
N LEU A 150 36.84 -7.24 -39.15
CA LEU A 150 36.85 -8.41 -40.05
C LEU A 150 36.59 -8.03 -41.51
N ALA A 151 35.60 -7.15 -41.76
CA ALA A 151 35.28 -6.68 -43.10
C ALA A 151 36.43 -5.88 -43.75
N ARG A 152 37.27 -5.22 -42.94
CA ARG A 152 38.46 -4.48 -43.39
C ARG A 152 39.73 -5.34 -43.45
N GLY A 153 39.66 -6.63 -43.09
CA GLY A 153 40.83 -7.52 -43.01
C GLY A 153 41.77 -7.19 -41.85
N GLU A 154 41.30 -6.43 -40.85
CA GLU A 154 42.04 -6.11 -39.63
C GLU A 154 41.93 -7.26 -38.60
N ASP A 155 42.88 -7.34 -37.67
CA ASP A 155 42.80 -8.28 -36.55
C ASP A 155 41.64 -7.92 -35.60
N ALA A 156 40.63 -8.79 -35.56
CA ALA A 156 39.49 -8.65 -34.68
C ALA A 156 39.72 -9.27 -33.28
N GLY A 157 40.85 -9.94 -33.04
CA GLY A 157 41.20 -10.61 -31.79
C GLY A 157 40.98 -9.76 -30.53
N PRO A 158 41.49 -8.52 -30.47
CA PRO A 158 41.28 -7.63 -29.31
C PRO A 158 39.79 -7.31 -29.05
N ARG A 159 38.98 -7.24 -30.10
CA ARG A 159 37.53 -6.93 -30.01
C ARG A 159 36.73 -8.15 -29.57
N ILE A 160 37.11 -9.33 -30.04
CA ILE A 160 36.51 -10.61 -29.61
C ILE A 160 36.79 -10.85 -28.12
N GLU A 161 38.01 -10.54 -27.65
CA GLU A 161 38.36 -10.69 -26.24
C GLU A 161 37.61 -9.67 -25.36
N ALA A 162 37.45 -8.42 -25.82
CA ALA A 162 36.61 -7.43 -25.14
C ALA A 162 35.13 -7.88 -25.06
N LEU A 163 34.63 -8.56 -26.08
CA LEU A 163 33.28 -9.13 -26.08
C LEU A 163 33.13 -10.26 -25.07
N ARG A 164 34.12 -11.16 -24.99
CA ARG A 164 34.16 -12.25 -23.99
C ARG A 164 34.17 -11.70 -22.57
N GLU A 165 34.97 -10.67 -22.32
CA GLU A 165 35.05 -10.02 -21.01
C GLU A 165 33.72 -9.36 -20.63
N LEU A 166 33.03 -8.72 -21.58
CA LEU A 166 31.69 -8.17 -21.36
C LEU A 166 30.68 -9.28 -21.00
N VAL A 167 30.65 -10.39 -21.74
CA VAL A 167 29.74 -11.51 -21.46
C VAL A 167 30.03 -12.13 -20.08
N ARG A 168 31.30 -12.28 -19.71
CA ARG A 168 31.71 -12.88 -18.43
C ARG A 168 31.23 -12.09 -17.21
N ARG A 169 31.06 -10.77 -17.34
CA ARG A 169 30.56 -9.90 -16.26
C ARG A 169 29.08 -10.12 -15.92
N VAL A 170 28.34 -10.88 -16.73
CA VAL A 170 26.92 -11.19 -16.50
C VAL A 170 26.72 -12.52 -15.77
N GLU A 171 27.72 -13.41 -15.78
CA GLU A 171 27.66 -14.75 -15.16
C GLU A 171 28.02 -14.77 -13.66
N VAL A 172 28.36 -13.62 -13.07
CA VAL A 172 28.71 -13.44 -11.65
C VAL A 172 27.58 -12.75 -10.90
#